data_AF-A0ABD5QN89-F1
#
_entry.id   AF-A0ABD5QN89-F1
#
_cell.length_a   1.000
_cell.length_b   1.000
_cell.length_c   1.000
_cell.angle_alpha   90.00
_cell.angle_beta   90.00
_cell.angle_gamma   90.00
#
_symmetry.space_group_name_H-M   'P 1'
#
loop_
_entity.id
_entity.type
_entity.pdbx_description
1 polymer ?
#
loop_
_entity_poly.entity_id
_entity_poly.type
_entity_poly.pdbx_seq_one_letter_code
_entity_poly.pdbx_strand_id
1 'polypeptide(L)'
;MTDDTQIDDLPTTNSGSVRKQDTLRWLEDLETPNEEELIAAVTPQPTNHSGSKYATEISSIRVTGTPAFVETVAALLQPLLAWESSATRLAVNLQETEDRDTGDMTGNYALYLSAAVRGKQGAMSRALLGEHREEDQKLANALDRHGDT
;
A
#
# COMPACT_ATOMS: atom_id res chain seq x y z
N MET A 1 14.61 -3.18 16.26
CA MET A 1 15.64 -3.62 15.31
C MET A 1 15.28 -2.92 14.02
N THR A 2 16.10 -1.99 13.52
CA THR A 2 15.82 -1.38 12.20
C THR A 2 15.91 -2.51 11.18
N ASP A 3 14.81 -2.74 10.46
CA ASP A 3 14.75 -3.71 9.36
C ASP A 3 15.60 -3.10 8.23
N ASP A 4 16.91 -3.37 8.23
CA ASP A 4 17.82 -2.87 7.20
C ASP A 4 17.38 -3.45 5.84
N THR A 5 16.93 -2.58 4.93
CA THR A 5 16.50 -3.00 3.61
C THR A 5 17.61 -2.78 2.59
N GLN A 6 17.70 -3.64 1.57
CA GLN A 6 18.71 -3.48 0.51
C GLN A 6 18.60 -2.14 -0.24
N ILE A 7 17.45 -1.47 -0.18
CA ILE A 7 17.25 -0.14 -0.80
C ILE A 7 17.99 0.96 -0.02
N ASP A 8 18.21 0.81 1.28
CA ASP A 8 18.90 1.80 2.14
C ASP A 8 20.40 1.93 1.79
N ASP A 9 20.98 0.88 1.21
CA ASP A 9 22.38 0.82 0.78
C ASP A 9 22.61 1.36 -0.65
N LEU A 10 21.54 1.73 -1.38
CA LEU A 10 21.68 2.17 -2.77
C LEU A 10 22.33 3.56 -2.87
N PRO A 11 23.28 3.77 -3.80
CA PRO A 11 23.88 5.09 -4.02
C PRO A 11 22.84 6.13 -4.46
N THR A 12 22.80 7.26 -3.76
CA THR A 12 21.91 8.38 -4.07
C THR A 12 22.67 9.60 -4.61
N THR A 13 21.99 10.41 -5.41
CA THR A 13 22.44 11.76 -5.78
C THR A 13 22.25 12.73 -4.60
N ASN A 14 22.82 13.93 -4.72
CA ASN A 14 22.57 15.02 -3.75
C ASN A 14 21.08 15.40 -3.62
N SER A 15 20.25 15.07 -4.60
CA SER A 15 18.80 15.26 -4.57
C SER A 15 18.03 14.08 -3.97
N GLY A 16 18.73 13.07 -3.45
CA GLY A 16 18.15 11.85 -2.88
C GLY A 16 17.66 10.83 -3.90
N SER A 17 17.98 11.00 -5.20
CA SER A 17 17.55 10.07 -6.24
C SER A 17 18.53 8.91 -6.39
N VAL A 18 18.04 7.67 -6.46
CA VAL A 18 18.88 6.52 -6.85
C VAL A 18 19.09 6.55 -8.36
N ARG A 19 20.30 6.25 -8.83
CA ARG A 19 20.59 6.24 -10.27
C ARG A 19 19.89 5.07 -10.95
N LYS A 20 19.40 5.28 -12.17
CA LYS A 20 18.68 4.26 -12.96
C LYS A 20 19.39 2.91 -13.02
N GLN A 21 20.71 2.88 -13.22
CA GLN A 21 21.47 1.63 -13.31
C GLN A 21 21.47 0.85 -11.99
N ASP A 22 21.56 1.55 -10.87
CA ASP A 22 21.54 0.94 -9.54
C ASP A 22 20.13 0.46 -9.20
N THR A 23 19.10 1.22 -9.55
CA THR A 23 17.69 0.80 -9.42
C THR A 23 17.36 -0.44 -10.25
N LEU A 24 17.84 -0.52 -11.49
CA LEU A 24 17.59 -1.68 -12.36
C LEU A 24 18.24 -2.95 -11.80
N ARG A 25 19.49 -2.85 -11.33
CA ARG A 25 20.17 -3.98 -10.69
C ARG A 25 19.43 -4.43 -9.43
N TRP A 26 19.04 -3.47 -8.58
CA TRP A 26 18.25 -3.78 -7.40
C TRP A 26 16.97 -4.53 -7.74
N LEU A 27 16.21 -4.09 -8.76
CA LEU A 27 15.00 -4.79 -9.20
C LEU A 27 15.26 -6.21 -9.73
N GLU A 28 16.40 -6.44 -10.40
CA GLU A 28 16.79 -7.76 -10.91
C GLU A 28 17.17 -8.73 -9.77
N ASP A 29 17.66 -8.20 -8.66
CA ASP A 29 18.10 -8.97 -7.49
C ASP A 29 16.96 -9.27 -6.49
N LEU A 30 15.79 -8.62 -6.63
CA LEU A 30 14.63 -8.86 -5.76
C LEU A 30 13.98 -10.23 -6.06
N GLU A 31 13.72 -10.98 -5.00
CA GLU A 31 12.86 -12.15 -5.08
C GLU A 31 11.39 -11.73 -5.17
N THR A 32 10.59 -12.49 -5.92
CA THR A 32 9.14 -12.27 -5.99
C THR A 32 8.52 -12.59 -4.62
N PRO A 33 7.90 -11.61 -3.92
CA PRO A 33 7.30 -11.88 -2.64
C PRO A 33 6.06 -12.76 -2.79
N ASN A 34 5.78 -13.57 -1.78
CA ASN A 34 4.50 -14.25 -1.65
C ASN A 34 3.42 -13.31 -1.05
N GLU A 35 2.18 -13.78 -1.00
CA GLU A 35 1.04 -12.98 -0.52
C GLU A 35 1.19 -12.52 0.94
N GLU A 36 1.72 -13.37 1.82
CA GLU A 36 1.89 -13.06 3.24
C GLU A 36 2.96 -11.99 3.45
N GLU A 37 4.05 -12.06 2.69
CA GLU A 37 5.12 -11.05 2.68
C GLU A 37 4.60 -9.70 2.20
N LEU A 38 3.82 -9.67 1.13
CA LEU A 38 3.20 -8.44 0.62
C LEU A 38 2.24 -7.83 1.65
N ILE A 39 1.42 -8.64 2.33
CA ILE A 39 0.51 -8.16 3.37
C ILE A 39 1.29 -7.59 4.56
N ALA A 40 2.33 -8.30 5.01
CA ALA A 40 3.13 -7.91 6.18
C ALA A 40 3.99 -6.66 5.96
N ALA A 41 4.37 -6.34 4.72
CA ALA A 41 5.16 -5.15 4.40
C ALA A 41 4.34 -3.84 4.43
N VAL A 42 3.02 -3.90 4.58
CA VAL A 42 2.15 -2.71 4.56
C VAL A 42 2.07 -2.07 5.95
N THR A 43 2.49 -0.81 6.04
CA THR A 43 2.25 0.02 7.22
C THR A 43 0.98 0.86 7.04
N PRO A 44 -0.10 0.61 7.80
CA PRO A 44 -1.36 1.31 7.65
C PRO A 44 -1.29 2.74 8.22
N GLN A 45 -2.05 3.65 7.62
CA GLN A 45 -2.22 5.01 8.16
C GLN A 45 -2.90 4.96 9.56
N PRO A 46 -2.34 5.60 10.59
CA PRO A 46 -2.93 5.60 11.93
C PRO A 46 -4.18 6.49 12.01
N THR A 47 -5.07 6.18 12.98
CA THR A 47 -6.42 6.77 13.11
C THR A 47 -6.46 8.29 13.25
N ASN A 48 -5.41 8.89 13.81
CA ASN A 48 -5.33 10.33 14.08
C ASN A 48 -4.20 11.02 13.29
N HIS A 49 -3.76 10.43 12.17
CA HIS A 49 -2.70 11.04 11.36
C HIS A 49 -3.12 12.41 10.85
N SER A 50 -2.30 13.42 11.13
CA SER A 50 -2.41 14.76 10.56
C SER A 50 -1.03 15.22 10.10
N GLY A 51 -0.96 15.90 8.96
CA GLY A 51 0.31 16.33 8.36
C GLY A 51 0.76 15.46 7.19
N SER A 52 2.04 15.61 6.82
CA SER A 52 2.63 14.96 5.63
C SER A 52 2.65 13.44 5.77
N LYS A 53 2.23 12.72 4.73
CA LYS A 53 2.42 11.26 4.65
C LYS A 53 3.86 10.85 4.35
N TYR A 54 4.73 11.80 3.97
CA TYR A 54 6.13 11.53 3.64
C TYR A 54 7.06 11.52 4.85
N ALA A 55 6.63 12.09 5.98
CA ALA A 55 7.39 12.12 7.22
C ALA A 55 7.01 10.98 8.18
N THR A 56 6.17 10.06 7.72
CA THR A 56 5.63 8.95 8.51
C THR A 56 5.65 7.71 7.63
N GLU A 57 6.02 6.59 8.22
CA GLU A 57 6.02 5.28 7.54
C GLU A 57 4.56 4.90 7.26
N ILE A 58 4.07 5.25 6.07
CA ILE A 58 2.73 4.90 5.60
C ILE A 58 2.87 4.35 4.20
N SER A 59 2.49 3.09 4.01
CA SER A 59 2.55 2.45 2.71
C SER A 59 1.40 2.92 1.82
N SER A 60 1.73 3.31 0.59
CA SER A 60 0.74 3.64 -0.43
C SER A 60 1.23 3.25 -1.82
N ILE A 61 0.30 2.83 -2.67
CA ILE A 61 0.57 2.42 -4.04
C ILE A 61 -0.22 3.33 -4.97
N ARG A 62 0.44 3.78 -6.05
CA ARG A 62 -0.20 4.46 -7.18
C ARG A 62 0.19 3.76 -8.47
N VAL A 63 -0.81 3.32 -9.22
CA VAL A 63 -0.66 2.78 -10.57
C VAL A 63 -1.37 3.72 -11.54
N THR A 64 -0.76 4.04 -12.67
CA THR A 64 -1.39 4.89 -13.69
C THR A 64 -1.04 4.37 -15.08
N GLY A 65 -2.02 4.25 -15.95
CA GLY A 65 -1.83 3.76 -17.31
C GLY A 65 -3.13 3.40 -18.01
N THR A 66 -3.04 2.58 -19.05
CA THR A 66 -4.22 2.09 -19.78
C THR A 66 -5.08 1.18 -18.90
N PRO A 67 -6.38 0.97 -19.23
CA PRO A 67 -7.25 0.09 -18.46
C PRO A 67 -6.66 -1.32 -18.28
N ALA A 68 -6.19 -1.93 -19.39
CA ALA A 68 -5.60 -3.27 -19.36
C ALA A 68 -4.36 -3.37 -18.47
N PHE A 69 -3.52 -2.32 -18.44
CA PHE A 69 -2.35 -2.28 -17.56
C PHE A 69 -2.76 -2.17 -16.10
N VAL A 70 -3.69 -1.26 -15.78
CA VAL A 70 -4.18 -1.06 -14.41
C VAL A 70 -4.86 -2.32 -13.88
N GLU A 71 -5.69 -3.00 -14.68
CA GLU A 71 -6.31 -4.27 -14.30
C GLU A 71 -5.27 -5.37 -14.02
N THR A 72 -4.25 -5.48 -14.88
CA THR A 72 -3.19 -6.48 -14.71
C THR A 72 -2.41 -6.25 -13.42
N VAL A 73 -2.01 -5.02 -13.13
CA VAL A 73 -1.29 -4.70 -11.88
C VAL A 73 -2.22 -4.84 -10.67
N ALA A 74 -3.49 -4.44 -10.78
CA ALA A 74 -4.47 -4.58 -9.69
C ALA A 74 -4.68 -6.06 -9.29
N ALA A 75 -4.62 -6.99 -10.24
CA ALA A 75 -4.68 -8.42 -9.95
C ALA A 75 -3.52 -8.88 -9.04
N LEU A 76 -2.31 -8.35 -9.23
CA LEU A 76 -1.15 -8.63 -8.37
C LEU A 76 -1.30 -8.06 -6.96
N LEU A 77 -2.17 -7.07 -6.78
CA LEU A 77 -2.40 -6.38 -5.51
C LEU A 77 -3.62 -6.91 -4.74
N GLN A 78 -4.29 -7.95 -5.26
CA GLN A 78 -5.42 -8.59 -4.58
C GLN A 78 -5.15 -9.05 -3.14
N PRO A 79 -3.94 -9.54 -2.76
CA PRO A 79 -3.65 -9.89 -1.37
C PRO A 79 -3.89 -8.74 -0.38
N LEU A 80 -3.79 -7.49 -0.84
CA LEU A 80 -4.02 -6.30 -0.01
C LEU A 80 -5.49 -6.14 0.42
N LEU A 81 -6.43 -6.89 -0.16
CA LEU A 81 -7.82 -6.95 0.31
C LEU A 81 -7.92 -7.41 1.77
N ALA A 82 -6.93 -8.16 2.28
CA ALA A 82 -6.85 -8.53 3.70
C ALA A 82 -6.85 -7.33 4.66
N TRP A 83 -6.48 -6.13 4.19
CA TRP A 83 -6.52 -4.90 4.98
C TRP A 83 -7.93 -4.27 5.08
N GLU A 84 -8.92 -4.79 4.37
CA GLU A 84 -10.33 -4.41 4.51
C GLU A 84 -11.00 -5.32 5.56
N SER A 85 -11.00 -4.89 6.82
CA SER A 85 -11.51 -5.67 7.95
C SER A 85 -12.40 -4.84 8.88
N SER A 86 -12.69 -5.39 10.07
CA SER A 86 -13.31 -4.65 11.17
C SER A 86 -12.35 -3.61 11.79
N ALA A 87 -11.05 -3.91 11.89
CA ALA A 87 -10.06 -3.04 12.53
C ALA A 87 -9.38 -2.06 11.55
N THR A 88 -9.30 -2.42 10.28
CA THR A 88 -8.61 -1.65 9.23
C THR A 88 -9.50 -1.48 8.01
N ARG A 89 -9.16 -0.53 7.15
CA ARG A 89 -9.80 -0.35 5.84
C ARG A 89 -8.76 -0.27 4.75
N LEU A 90 -9.11 -0.80 3.59
CA LEU A 90 -8.37 -0.52 2.36
C LEU A 90 -8.99 0.72 1.70
N ALA A 91 -8.24 1.83 1.70
CA ALA A 91 -8.63 3.03 0.97
C ALA A 91 -8.28 2.85 -0.51
N VAL A 92 -9.33 2.82 -1.34
CA VAL A 92 -9.25 2.64 -2.79
C VAL A 92 -9.77 3.89 -3.49
N ASN A 93 -9.03 4.40 -4.47
CA ASN A 93 -9.52 5.39 -5.42
C ASN A 93 -9.11 4.96 -6.84
N LEU A 94 -10.09 4.65 -7.68
CA LEU A 94 -9.91 4.35 -9.10
C LEU A 94 -10.63 5.42 -9.91
N GLN A 95 -9.90 6.12 -10.77
CA GLN A 95 -10.45 7.23 -11.56
C GLN A 95 -9.83 7.25 -12.95
N GLU A 96 -10.63 7.61 -13.95
CA GLU A 96 -10.11 8.00 -15.26
C GLU A 96 -9.33 9.32 -15.13
N THR A 97 -8.20 9.43 -15.81
CA THR A 97 -7.38 10.64 -15.77
C THR A 97 -7.86 11.65 -16.80
N GLU A 98 -7.88 12.91 -16.38
CA GLU A 98 -8.23 14.07 -17.19
C GLU A 98 -6.95 14.73 -17.73
N ASP A 99 -6.97 15.15 -18.99
CA ASP A 99 -5.93 15.98 -19.56
C ASP A 99 -6.01 17.38 -18.94
N ARG A 100 -4.91 17.84 -18.34
CA ARG A 100 -4.91 19.10 -17.60
C ARG A 100 -5.11 20.32 -18.50
N ASP A 101 -4.69 20.25 -19.76
CA ASP A 101 -4.70 21.37 -20.68
C ASP A 101 -6.05 21.47 -21.41
N THR A 102 -6.71 20.34 -21.69
CA THR A 102 -7.99 20.31 -22.41
C THR A 102 -9.22 20.05 -21.54
N GLY A 103 -9.06 19.40 -20.38
CA GLY A 103 -10.16 18.93 -19.53
C GLY A 103 -10.85 17.67 -20.04
N ASP A 104 -10.33 17.05 -21.11
CA ASP A 104 -10.90 15.83 -21.67
C ASP A 104 -10.45 14.59 -20.91
N MET A 105 -11.33 13.59 -20.87
CA MET A 105 -10.97 12.27 -20.36
C MET A 105 -9.99 11.57 -21.32
N THR A 106 -8.93 11.02 -20.76
CA THR A 106 -7.80 10.49 -21.55
C THR A 106 -7.92 9.02 -21.92
N GLY A 107 -8.91 8.29 -21.38
CA GLY A 107 -9.00 6.84 -21.48
C GLY A 107 -7.98 6.08 -20.61
N ASN A 108 -7.08 6.78 -19.90
CA ASN A 108 -6.16 6.20 -18.92
C ASN A 108 -6.77 6.27 -17.52
N TYR A 109 -6.33 5.38 -16.63
CA TYR A 109 -6.81 5.29 -15.26
C TYR A 109 -5.67 5.45 -14.27
N ALA A 110 -5.99 5.99 -13.09
CA ALA A 110 -5.14 6.00 -11.92
C ALA A 110 -5.82 5.24 -10.78
N LEU A 111 -5.12 4.24 -10.25
CA LEU A 111 -5.49 3.47 -9.07
C LEU A 111 -4.59 3.88 -7.89
N TYR A 112 -5.21 4.28 -6.79
CA TYR A 112 -4.55 4.57 -5.52
C TYR A 112 -5.02 3.56 -4.47
N LEU A 113 -4.07 2.95 -3.76
CA LEU A 113 -4.32 2.00 -2.68
C LEU A 113 -3.51 2.39 -1.44
N SER A 114 -4.13 2.32 -0.27
CA SER A 114 -3.45 2.42 1.03
C SER A 114 -4.28 1.77 2.12
N ALA A 115 -3.62 1.17 3.13
CA ALA A 115 -4.31 0.68 4.32
C ALA A 115 -4.45 1.81 5.35
N ALA A 116 -5.52 1.77 6.16
CA ALA A 116 -5.71 2.69 7.27
C ALA A 116 -6.39 1.98 8.44
N VAL A 117 -6.01 2.32 9.67
CA VAL A 117 -6.71 1.84 10.86
C VAL A 117 -8.08 2.54 10.96
N ARG A 118 -9.13 1.78 11.27
CA ARG A 118 -10.47 2.33 11.52
C ARG A 118 -10.51 2.95 12.92
N GLY A 119 -11.15 4.12 13.07
CA GLY A 119 -11.41 4.70 14.38
C GLY A 119 -12.30 3.78 15.24
N LYS A 120 -12.26 3.94 16.58
CA LYS A 120 -12.96 3.09 17.56
C LYS A 120 -14.45 2.82 17.25
N GLN A 121 -15.15 3.76 16.58
CA GLN A 121 -16.55 3.56 16.19
C GLN A 121 -16.74 2.62 14.97
N GLY A 122 -15.75 2.51 14.07
CA GLY A 122 -15.82 1.66 12.88
C GLY A 122 -15.67 0.16 13.19
N ALA A 123 -14.81 -0.19 14.16
CA ALA A 123 -14.59 -1.56 14.58
C ALA A 123 -15.80 -2.20 15.27
N MET A 124 -16.52 -1.42 16.10
CA MET A 124 -17.71 -1.87 16.82
C MET A 124 -18.89 -2.20 15.88
N SER A 125 -19.03 -1.50 14.75
CA SER A 125 -20.16 -1.69 13.83
C SER A 125 -20.08 -3.00 13.03
N ARG A 126 -18.86 -3.45 12.69
CA ARG A 126 -18.64 -4.69 11.89
C ARG A 126 -18.41 -5.95 12.73
N ALA A 127 -17.84 -5.83 13.93
CA ALA A 127 -17.74 -6.96 14.86
C ALA A 127 -19.12 -7.53 15.24
N LEU A 128 -20.16 -6.69 15.23
CA LEU A 128 -21.56 -7.11 15.41
C LEU A 128 -22.15 -7.87 14.21
N LEU A 129 -21.50 -7.84 13.04
CA LEU A 129 -21.96 -8.47 11.80
C LEU A 129 -21.29 -9.82 11.51
N GLY A 130 -20.23 -10.21 12.23
CA GLY A 130 -19.75 -11.59 12.30
C GLY A 130 -19.08 -12.18 11.05
N GLU A 131 -18.77 -11.39 10.03
CA GLU A 131 -18.10 -11.86 8.81
C GLU A 131 -16.57 -11.69 8.93
N HIS A 132 -15.79 -12.73 8.56
CA HIS A 132 -14.33 -12.74 8.31
C HIS A 132 -13.32 -13.14 9.44
N ARG A 133 -13.49 -14.34 10.05
CA ARG A 133 -12.54 -14.88 11.07
C ARG A 133 -11.11 -15.19 10.57
N GLU A 134 -10.92 -15.64 9.32
CA GLU A 134 -9.59 -16.00 8.82
C GLU A 134 -8.74 -14.77 8.43
N GLU A 135 -9.38 -13.76 7.86
CA GLU A 135 -8.73 -12.50 7.48
C GLU A 135 -8.34 -11.69 8.72
N ASP A 136 -9.19 -11.71 9.76
CA ASP A 136 -8.86 -11.12 11.06
C ASP A 136 -7.62 -11.77 11.70
N GLN A 137 -7.41 -13.08 11.51
CA GLN A 137 -6.21 -13.77 12.02
C GLN A 137 -4.93 -13.39 11.25
N LYS A 138 -5.01 -13.28 9.92
CA LYS A 138 -3.88 -12.79 9.09
C LYS A 138 -3.49 -11.36 9.48
N LEU A 139 -4.49 -10.52 9.73
CA LEU A 139 -4.29 -9.13 10.14
C LEU A 139 -3.72 -9.02 11.57
N ALA A 140 -4.19 -9.83 12.52
CA ALA A 140 -3.61 -9.88 13.86
C ALA A 140 -2.12 -10.21 13.82
N ASN A 141 -1.73 -11.20 13.01
CA ASN A 141 -0.34 -11.59 12.83
C ASN A 141 0.52 -10.45 12.20
N ALA A 142 -0.06 -9.65 11.30
CA ALA A 142 0.63 -8.50 10.70
C ALA A 142 0.75 -7.32 11.68
N LEU A 143 -0.30 -7.02 12.46
CA LEU A 143 -0.30 -5.94 13.44
C LEU A 143 0.61 -6.20 14.65
N ASP A 144 0.69 -7.45 15.13
CA ASP A 144 1.58 -7.82 16.24
C ASP A 144 3.06 -7.56 15.92
N ARG A 145 3.48 -7.68 14.65
CA ARG A 145 4.84 -7.35 14.22
C ARG A 145 5.17 -5.85 14.31
N HIS A 146 4.16 -4.99 14.32
CA HIS A 146 4.32 -3.54 14.44
C HIS A 146 4.05 -3.02 15.87
N GLY A 147 3.64 -3.88 16.81
CA GLY A 147 3.30 -3.51 18.19
C GLY A 147 4.43 -3.66 19.22
N ASP A 148 5.57 -4.24 18.82
CA ASP A 148 6.65 -4.65 19.74
C ASP A 148 7.84 -3.66 19.79
N THR A 149 7.58 -2.35 19.59
CA THR A 149 8.56 -1.26 19.75
C THR A 149 8.06 -0.14 20.65
#